data_AF-A0A6G0Z4J1-F1
#
_entry.id   AF-A0A6G0Z4J1-F1
#
_cell.length_a   1.000
_cell.length_b   1.000
_cell.length_c   1.000
_cell.angle_alpha   90.00
_cell.angle_beta   90.00
_cell.angle_gamma   90.00
#
_symmetry.space_group_name_H-M   'P 1'
#
loop_
_entity.id
_entity.type
_entity.pdbx_description
1 polymer ?
#
loop_
_entity_poly.entity_id
_entity_poly.type
_entity_poly.pdbx_seq_one_letter_code
_entity_poly.pdbx_strand_id
1 'polypeptide(L)'
;MLFTEIHQFIIFLIIINLYLCMLQFIGSLDVPRPVNRVEIVAAMRRIRYEFKAKGIKKKKVSIEVSIEGVRITLRKKKKKKQWTDENNLLLMQHPIYRIFYVSHDSQDMKIFSYIARDGSTNVFKCNVFKANKKVRSNY
;
A
#
# COMPACT_ATOMS: atom_id res chain seq x y z
N MET A 1 2.42 0.42 -22.99
CA MET A 1 3.17 0.43 -21.72
C MET A 1 2.26 0.47 -20.48
N LEU A 2 1.09 1.12 -20.50
CA LEU A 2 0.12 1.12 -19.40
C LEU A 2 -0.61 -0.23 -19.16
N PHE A 3 -0.88 -1.02 -20.22
CA PHE A 3 -1.66 -2.27 -20.12
C PHE A 3 -0.91 -3.44 -19.45
N THR A 4 0.42 -3.51 -19.60
CA THR A 4 1.26 -4.56 -18.98
C THR A 4 1.41 -4.36 -17.48
N GLU A 5 1.48 -3.12 -17.03
CA GLU A 5 1.59 -2.74 -15.61
C GLU A 5 0.29 -3.02 -14.82
N ILE A 6 -0.89 -2.89 -15.45
CA ILE A 6 -2.19 -3.18 -14.81
C ILE A 6 -2.40 -4.70 -14.64
N HIS A 7 -2.02 -5.51 -15.63
CA HIS A 7 -2.04 -6.98 -15.47
C HIS A 7 -1.09 -7.44 -14.36
N GLN A 8 0.10 -6.84 -14.30
CA GLN A 8 1.07 -7.13 -13.24
C GLN A 8 0.61 -6.61 -11.87
N PHE A 9 -0.16 -5.52 -11.84
CA PHE A 9 -0.85 -5.03 -10.64
C PHE A 9 -1.94 -5.99 -10.16
N ILE A 10 -2.81 -6.47 -11.06
CA ILE A 10 -3.83 -7.46 -10.74
C ILE A 10 -3.19 -8.77 -10.26
N ILE A 11 -2.13 -9.26 -10.91
CA ILE A 11 -1.41 -10.48 -10.50
C ILE A 11 -0.69 -10.29 -9.15
N PHE A 12 0.05 -9.19 -8.98
CA PHE A 12 0.76 -8.89 -7.72
C PHE A 12 -0.21 -8.76 -6.55
N LEU A 13 -1.39 -8.21 -6.81
CA LEU A 13 -2.36 -7.92 -5.77
C LEU A 13 -3.33 -9.08 -5.53
N ILE A 14 -3.62 -9.92 -6.53
CA ILE A 14 -4.17 -11.28 -6.34
C ILE A 14 -3.21 -12.12 -5.51
N ILE A 15 -1.89 -12.02 -5.71
CA ILE A 15 -0.89 -12.70 -4.84
C ILE A 15 -0.94 -12.15 -3.41
N ILE A 16 -1.20 -10.85 -3.20
CA ILE A 16 -1.37 -10.31 -1.84
C ILE A 16 -2.72 -10.74 -1.22
N ASN A 17 -3.79 -10.81 -2.01
CA ASN A 17 -5.15 -11.13 -1.58
C ASN A 17 -5.33 -12.65 -1.30
N LEU A 18 -4.78 -13.53 -2.16
CA LEU A 18 -4.76 -14.99 -2.00
C LEU A 18 -3.91 -15.45 -0.79
N TYR A 19 -2.98 -14.62 -0.31
CA TYR A 19 -2.10 -14.92 0.83
C TYR A 19 -2.42 -14.11 2.10
N LEU A 20 -3.60 -13.46 2.19
CA LEU A 20 -4.04 -12.47 3.19
C LEU A 20 -3.15 -12.33 4.45
N CYS A 21 -2.04 -11.62 4.25
CA CYS A 21 -1.08 -11.16 5.24
C CYS A 21 -1.74 -10.15 6.21
N MET A 22 -1.40 -10.13 7.51
CA MET A 22 -1.46 -8.87 8.26
C MET A 22 -0.53 -7.84 7.60
N LEU A 23 -1.11 -6.80 7.00
CA LEU A 23 -0.38 -5.69 6.41
C LEU A 23 -0.13 -4.56 7.42
N GLN A 24 1.02 -3.92 7.28
CA GLN A 24 1.42 -2.75 8.05
C GLN A 24 1.72 -1.59 7.12
N PHE A 25 0.95 -0.51 7.22
CA PHE A 25 1.26 0.75 6.57
C PHE A 25 2.45 1.43 7.28
N ILE A 26 3.50 1.72 6.52
CA ILE A 26 4.69 2.40 7.02
C ILE A 26 4.47 3.90 6.98
N GLY A 27 4.10 4.43 5.81
CA GLY A 27 3.98 5.86 5.59
C GLY A 27 3.76 6.20 4.12
N SER A 28 3.50 7.49 3.89
CA SER A 28 3.38 8.10 2.57
C SER A 28 4.17 9.39 2.52
N LEU A 29 4.81 9.67 1.39
CA LEU A 29 5.40 10.97 1.09
C LEU A 29 5.09 11.36 -0.35
N ASP A 30 5.11 12.66 -0.58
CA ASP A 30 5.05 13.24 -1.91
C ASP A 30 6.37 12.96 -2.63
N VAL A 31 6.28 12.57 -3.89
CA VAL A 31 7.41 12.23 -4.73
C VAL A 31 7.31 12.96 -6.07
N PRO A 32 8.43 13.28 -6.72
CA PRO A 32 8.39 13.70 -8.11
C PRO A 32 7.80 12.57 -8.96
N ARG A 33 7.33 12.89 -10.17
CA ARG A 33 6.84 11.89 -11.12
C ARG A 33 7.96 10.88 -11.39
N PRO A 34 7.82 9.62 -10.96
CA PRO A 34 8.89 8.64 -11.12
C PRO A 34 9.06 8.28 -12.59
N VAL A 35 10.31 8.21 -13.05
CA VAL A 35 10.65 7.92 -14.46
C VAL A 35 11.06 6.46 -14.64
N ASN A 36 11.64 5.85 -13.61
CA ASN A 36 12.17 4.49 -13.66
C ASN A 36 12.04 3.76 -12.32
N ARG A 37 12.27 2.43 -12.34
CA ARG A 37 12.18 1.58 -11.15
C ARG A 37 13.16 1.96 -10.03
N VAL A 38 14.33 2.49 -10.38
CA VAL A 38 15.39 2.83 -9.41
C VAL A 38 14.92 3.98 -8.50
N GLU A 39 14.32 5.02 -9.07
CA GLU A 39 13.73 6.13 -8.33
C GLU A 39 12.60 5.67 -7.40
N ILE A 40 11.75 4.75 -7.86
CA ILE A 40 10.66 4.20 -7.04
C ILE A 40 11.23 3.47 -5.82
N VAL A 41 12.22 2.61 -6.01
CA VAL A 41 12.87 1.87 -4.91
C VAL A 41 13.60 2.84 -3.97
N ALA A 42 14.25 3.87 -4.49
CA ALA A 42 14.90 4.90 -3.67
C ALA A 42 13.88 5.66 -2.81
N ALA A 43 12.74 6.06 -3.37
CA ALA A 43 11.66 6.71 -2.64
C ALA A 43 11.07 5.80 -1.55
N MET A 44 10.84 4.53 -1.85
CA MET A 44 10.38 3.53 -0.87
C MET A 44 11.33 3.44 0.34
N ARG A 45 12.64 3.38 0.07
CA ARG A 45 13.67 3.29 1.11
C ARG A 45 13.74 4.57 1.93
N ARG A 46 13.68 5.74 1.29
CA ARG A 46 13.62 7.05 1.97
C ARG A 46 12.46 7.11 2.96
N ILE A 47 11.24 6.79 2.51
CA ILE A 47 10.03 6.77 3.36
C ILE A 47 10.23 5.81 4.54
N ARG A 48 10.74 4.60 4.28
CA ARG A 48 10.98 3.61 5.34
C ARG A 48 11.94 4.12 6.41
N TYR A 49 13.04 4.76 6.03
CA TYR A 49 14.04 5.25 6.97
C TYR A 49 13.57 6.48 7.71
N GLU A 50 12.87 7.40 7.04
CA GLU A 50 12.34 8.61 7.69
C GLU A 50 11.32 8.27 8.78
N PHE A 51 10.36 7.38 8.48
CA PHE A 51 9.37 6.95 9.48
C PHE A 51 10.00 6.13 10.61
N LYS A 52 11.07 5.36 10.33
CA LYS A 52 11.84 4.66 11.36
C LYS A 52 12.58 5.64 12.27
N ALA A 53 13.26 6.64 11.70
CA ALA A 53 14.01 7.64 12.45
C ALA A 53 13.10 8.51 13.33
N LYS A 54 11.90 8.86 12.83
CA LYS A 54 10.87 9.58 13.60
C LYS A 54 10.15 8.72 14.65
N GLY A 55 10.45 7.42 14.75
CA GLY A 55 9.81 6.52 15.71
C GLY A 55 8.31 6.29 15.45
N ILE A 56 7.82 6.57 14.24
CA ILE A 56 6.39 6.46 13.93
C ILE A 56 6.01 4.97 13.81
N LYS A 57 5.07 4.53 14.65
CA LYS A 57 4.58 3.15 14.64
C LYS A 57 3.77 2.87 13.39
N LYS A 58 4.04 1.73 12.77
CA LYS A 58 3.32 1.24 11.59
C LYS A 58 1.87 0.92 11.94
N LYS A 59 0.94 1.32 11.07
CA LYS A 59 -0.51 1.09 11.29
C LYS A 59 -0.90 -0.26 10.69
N LYS A 60 -1.63 -1.10 11.43
CA LYS A 60 -2.18 -2.34 10.86
C LYS A 60 -3.35 -1.98 9.94
N VAL A 61 -3.30 -2.45 8.70
CA VAL A 61 -4.28 -2.09 7.67
C VAL A 61 -4.82 -3.32 6.95
N SER A 62 -5.99 -3.18 6.37
CA SER A 62 -6.50 -4.01 5.29
C SER A 62 -6.39 -3.23 3.98
N ILE A 63 -6.09 -3.93 2.89
CA ILE A 63 -6.09 -3.35 1.54
C ILE A 63 -7.08 -4.17 0.72
N GLU A 64 -8.06 -3.47 0.16
CA GLU A 64 -9.05 -4.03 -0.75
C GLU A 64 -8.80 -3.44 -2.13
N VAL A 65 -8.87 -4.29 -3.15
CA VAL A 65 -8.66 -3.88 -4.53
C VAL A 65 -9.72 -4.49 -5.40
N SER A 66 -10.34 -3.62 -6.17
CA SER A 66 -11.39 -3.93 -7.12
C SER A 66 -11.11 -3.21 -8.44
N ILE A 67 -12.01 -3.38 -9.40
CA ILE A 67 -12.04 -2.58 -10.62
C ILE A 67 -12.24 -1.08 -10.35
N GLU A 68 -12.82 -0.71 -9.20
CA GLU A 68 -13.01 0.69 -8.83
C GLU A 68 -11.68 1.32 -8.37
N GLY A 69 -10.80 0.52 -7.75
CA GLY A 69 -9.48 0.98 -7.32
C GLY A 69 -8.98 0.30 -6.06
N VAL A 70 -8.21 1.06 -5.29
CA VAL A 70 -7.56 0.60 -4.05
C VAL A 70 -8.17 1.32 -2.86
N ARG A 71 -8.64 0.56 -1.89
CA ARG A 71 -9.17 1.06 -0.61
C ARG A 71 -8.33 0.51 0.54
N ILE A 72 -7.83 1.39 1.41
CA ILE A 72 -7.06 1.01 2.59
C ILE A 72 -7.80 1.40 3.85
N THR A 73 -8.02 0.43 4.73
CA THR A 73 -8.74 0.61 5.99
C THR A 73 -7.89 0.22 7.18
N LEU A 74 -8.07 0.91 8.31
CA LEU A 74 -7.41 0.59 9.58
C LEU A 74 -8.00 -0.66 10.20
N ARG A 75 -7.14 -1.60 10.61
CA ARG A 75 -7.58 -2.82 11.30
C ARG A 75 -7.62 -2.60 12.82
N LYS A 76 -8.82 -2.50 13.40
CA LYS A 76 -9.01 -2.47 14.87
C LYS A 76 -8.75 -3.86 15.49
N LYS A 77 -8.23 -3.88 16.73
CA LYS A 77 -8.31 -5.10 17.57
C LYS A 77 -9.79 -5.27 17.96
N LYS A 78 -10.36 -6.48 17.82
CA LYS A 78 -11.73 -6.78 18.26
C LYS A 78 -11.88 -6.47 19.75
N LYS A 79 -12.38 -5.28 20.11
CA LYS A 79 -13.10 -5.02 21.36
C LYS A 79 -14.55 -4.74 20.97
N LYS A 80 -15.47 -5.48 21.61
CA LYS A 80 -16.95 -5.51 21.53
C LYS A 80 -17.64 -4.69 20.42
N LYS A 81 -18.53 -5.36 19.67
CA LYS A 81 -19.50 -4.81 18.70
C LYS A 81 -19.98 -3.41 19.12
N GLN A 82 -19.41 -2.39 18.50
CA GLN A 82 -20.00 -1.06 18.43
C GLN A 82 -20.06 -0.75 16.95
N TRP A 83 -21.27 -0.52 16.46
CA TRP A 83 -21.55 -0.05 15.11
C TRP A 83 -20.71 1.20 14.90
N THR A 84 -19.54 1.03 14.27
CA THR A 84 -18.61 2.12 14.02
C THR A 84 -18.63 2.34 12.53
N ASP A 85 -19.03 3.56 12.18
CA ASP A 85 -19.15 4.07 10.83
C ASP A 85 -17.92 3.67 9.98
N GLU A 86 -18.14 2.98 8.86
CA GLU A 86 -17.06 2.43 8.01
C GLU A 86 -16.09 3.54 7.54
N ASN A 87 -16.60 4.76 7.42
CA ASN A 87 -15.86 5.96 7.07
C ASN A 87 -14.75 6.33 8.09
N ASN A 88 -14.94 6.04 9.38
CA ASN A 88 -13.95 6.36 10.41
C ASN A 88 -12.71 5.45 10.38
N LEU A 89 -12.74 4.38 9.58
CA LEU A 89 -11.62 3.46 9.41
C LEU A 89 -10.91 3.63 8.07
N LEU A 90 -11.48 4.40 7.15
CA LEU A 90 -10.90 4.65 5.85
C LEU A 90 -9.64 5.50 6.02
N LEU A 91 -8.49 4.93 5.63
CA LEU A 91 -7.22 5.65 5.67
C LEU A 91 -6.97 6.39 4.35
N MET A 92 -7.29 5.74 3.23
CA MET A 92 -7.22 6.34 1.90
C MET A 92 -7.94 5.46 0.87
N GLN A 93 -8.41 6.11 -0.19
CA GLN A 93 -9.00 5.46 -1.35
C GLN A 93 -8.50 6.14 -2.62
N HIS A 94 -8.05 5.36 -3.58
CA HIS A 94 -7.58 5.85 -4.87
C HIS A 94 -8.25 5.05 -5.98
N PRO A 95 -8.93 5.71 -6.93
CA PRO A 95 -9.46 5.05 -8.11
C PRO A 95 -8.37 4.37 -8.94
N ILE A 96 -8.71 3.28 -9.64
CA ILE A 96 -7.72 2.47 -10.38
C ILE A 96 -6.91 3.31 -11.38
N TYR A 97 -7.56 4.24 -12.08
CA TYR A 97 -6.94 5.10 -13.09
C TYR A 97 -5.95 6.13 -12.51
N ARG A 98 -5.93 6.31 -11.19
CA ARG A 98 -4.97 7.21 -10.50
C ARG A 98 -3.72 6.48 -10.01
N ILE A 99 -3.73 5.14 -10.03
CA ILE A 99 -2.55 4.35 -9.67
C ILE A 99 -1.58 4.35 -10.84
N PHE A 100 -0.41 4.95 -10.65
CA PHE A 100 0.59 5.12 -11.70
C PHE A 100 1.62 4.01 -11.73
N TYR A 101 2.10 3.60 -10.55
CA TYR A 101 3.15 2.59 -10.42
C TYR A 101 2.95 1.74 -9.20
N VAL A 102 3.32 0.47 -9.31
CA VAL A 102 3.34 -0.47 -8.19
C VAL A 102 4.66 -1.22 -8.22
N SER A 103 5.32 -1.32 -7.06
CA SER A 103 6.65 -1.90 -6.99
C SER A 103 6.92 -2.53 -5.62
N HIS A 104 8.02 -3.27 -5.53
CA HIS A 104 8.53 -3.89 -4.31
C HIS A 104 10.02 -3.62 -4.14
N ASP A 105 10.51 -3.65 -2.90
CA ASP A 105 11.95 -3.54 -2.62
C ASP A 105 12.63 -4.87 -3.00
N SER A 106 13.60 -4.82 -3.92
CA SER A 106 14.32 -6.03 -4.35
C SER A 106 15.14 -6.68 -3.24
N GLN A 107 15.45 -5.95 -2.16
CA GLN A 107 16.17 -6.48 -1.00
C GLN A 107 15.25 -6.97 0.12
N ASP A 108 13.99 -6.52 0.15
CA ASP A 108 12.98 -6.96 1.11
C ASP A 108 11.64 -7.06 0.39
N MET A 109 11.38 -8.21 -0.24
CA MET A 109 10.16 -8.51 -1.01
C MET A 109 8.87 -8.35 -0.19
N LYS A 110 8.96 -8.24 1.14
CA LYS A 110 7.82 -7.95 2.01
C LYS A 110 7.43 -6.47 1.99
N ILE A 111 8.31 -5.59 1.52
CA ILE A 111 8.05 -4.17 1.37
C ILE A 111 7.58 -3.91 -0.05
N PHE A 112 6.38 -3.35 -0.16
CA PHE A 112 5.82 -2.94 -1.42
C PHE A 112 5.25 -1.53 -1.33
N SER A 113 5.07 -0.91 -2.49
CA SER A 113 4.45 0.39 -2.59
C SER A 113 3.58 0.50 -3.83
N TYR A 114 2.65 1.45 -3.76
CA TYR A 114 2.02 1.99 -4.95
C TYR A 114 2.12 3.51 -4.93
N ILE A 115 2.19 4.10 -6.12
CA ILE A 115 2.21 5.54 -6.32
C ILE A 115 0.88 5.92 -6.95
N ALA A 116 0.16 6.82 -6.28
CA ALA A 116 -1.08 7.40 -6.77
C ALA A 116 -0.91 8.88 -7.05
N ARG A 117 -1.55 9.36 -8.11
CA ARG A 117 -1.65 10.80 -8.39
C ARG A 117 -2.84 11.38 -7.65
N ASP A 118 -2.62 12.45 -6.88
CA ASP A 118 -3.71 13.19 -6.26
C ASP A 118 -4.53 13.93 -7.32
N GLY A 119 -5.87 13.87 -7.18
CA GLY A 119 -6.80 14.44 -8.15
C GLY A 119 -6.83 15.97 -8.14
N SER A 120 -6.62 16.58 -6.98
CA SER A 120 -6.64 18.04 -6.82
C SER A 120 -5.32 18.71 -7.18
N THR A 121 -4.20 18.15 -6.73
CA THR A 121 -2.90 18.83 -6.79
C THR A 121 -1.97 18.28 -7.86
N ASN A 122 -2.33 17.19 -8.54
CA ASN A 122 -1.47 16.45 -9.46
C ASN A 122 -0.16 15.93 -8.86
N VAL A 123 0.00 16.01 -7.54
CA VAL A 123 1.16 15.50 -6.82
C VAL A 123 1.10 13.98 -6.76
N PHE A 124 2.25 13.33 -6.92
CA PHE A 124 2.38 11.89 -6.78
C PHE A 124 2.68 11.53 -5.32
N LYS A 125 1.93 10.58 -4.76
CA LYS A 125 2.13 10.07 -3.40
C LYS A 125 2.55 8.62 -3.44
N CYS A 126 3.72 8.32 -2.87
CA CYS A 126 4.21 6.96 -2.72
C CYS A 126 3.78 6.38 -1.38
N ASN A 127 2.94 5.35 -1.41
CA ASN A 127 2.38 4.69 -0.24
C ASN A 127 3.12 3.38 0.04
N VAL A 128 3.78 3.26 1.19
CA VAL A 128 4.67 2.13 1.50
C VAL A 128 4.07 1.22 2.56
N PHE A 129 4.10 -0.08 2.30
CA PHE A 129 3.54 -1.12 3.14
C PHE A 129 4.58 -2.21 3.42
N LYS A 130 4.39 -2.90 4.54
CA LYS A 130 5.10 -4.14 4.88
C LYS A 130 4.10 -5.27 5.06
N ALA A 131 4.27 -6.33 4.28
CA ALA A 131 3.63 -7.61 4.50
C ALA A 131 4.35 -8.36 5.64
N ASN A 132 3.58 -8.98 6.53
CA ASN A 132 4.13 -9.99 7.42
C ASN A 132 4.10 -11.36 6.73
N LYS A 133 4.76 -12.36 7.31
CA LYS A 133 4.67 -13.74 6.80
C LYS A 133 3.32 -14.34 7.23
N LYS A 134 2.72 -15.20 6.40
CA LYS A 134 1.48 -15.93 6.69
C LYS A 134 1.55 -16.58 8.08
N VAL A 135 0.50 -16.46 8.90
CA VAL A 135 0.25 -17.42 9.98
C VAL A 135 -0.13 -18.70 9.23
N ARG A 136 0.77 -19.68 9.22
CA ARG A 136 0.49 -21.02 8.69
C ARG A 136 -0.83 -21.47 9.32
N SER A 137 -1.89 -21.67 8.54
CA SER A 137 -2.92 -22.60 9.00
C SER A 137 -2.21 -23.94 9.03
N ASN A 138 -2.01 -24.47 10.22
CA ASN A 138 -1.66 -25.87 10.38
C ASN A 138 -2.85 -26.66 9.82
N TYR A 139 -2.69 -27.16 8.61
CA TYR A 139 -3.35 -28.37 8.13
C TYR A 139 -2.22 -29.28 7.66
#